data_AF-A0A966D9L4-F1
#
_entry.id   AF-A0A966D9L4-F1
#
_cell.length_a   1.000
_cell.length_b   1.000
_cell.length_c   1.000
_cell.angle_alpha   90.00
_cell.angle_beta   90.00
_cell.angle_gamma   90.00
#
_symmetry.space_group_name_H-M   'P 1'
#
loop_
_entity.id
_entity.type
_entity.pdbx_description
1 polymer ?
#
loop_
_entity_poly.entity_id
_entity_poly.type
_entity_poly.pdbx_seq_one_letter_code
_entity_poly.pdbx_strand_id
1 'polypeptide(L)'
;MRRFALCVLALSLVLLPTGCEDDELPLTATQLRIQALLDQLHVADQEVDTFKAANGGAFPSGYSESGSNPIVRTYTNYTNANGVLIDGTDSLTGPTFPQYGSMDMDFSGGSVGTLVRLRLNITIPAVGPRTCTLCKLDETDVTEEAQALFNR
;
A
#
# COMPACT_ATOMS: atom_id res chain seq x y z
N MET A 1 35.98 17.64 0.51
CA MET A 1 36.57 16.74 1.55
C MET A 1 35.74 16.97 2.81
N ARG A 2 35.01 16.01 3.41
CA ARG A 2 35.37 14.65 3.84
C ARG A 2 34.32 13.62 3.41
N ARG A 3 34.82 12.44 3.04
CA ARG A 3 34.13 11.15 2.90
C ARG A 3 34.09 10.45 4.28
N PHE A 4 33.50 9.25 4.33
CA PHE A 4 33.32 8.28 5.45
C PHE A 4 31.90 8.33 6.06
N ALA A 5 31.04 7.31 5.99
CA ALA A 5 31.27 5.87 5.83
C ALA A 5 30.18 5.19 4.95
N LEU A 6 30.64 4.51 3.91
CA LEU A 6 29.98 3.36 3.27
C LEU A 6 30.54 2.10 3.96
N CYS A 7 29.66 1.13 4.22
CA CYS A 7 29.90 -0.33 4.21
C CYS A 7 29.28 -1.09 5.42
N VAL A 8 28.64 -2.20 5.04
CA VAL A 8 28.31 -3.41 5.82
C VAL A 8 27.00 -3.43 6.61
N LEU A 9 25.91 -3.73 5.91
CA LEU A 9 24.86 -4.62 6.43
C LEU A 9 24.24 -5.41 5.27
N ALA A 10 25.12 -6.01 4.48
CA ALA A 10 24.80 -7.19 3.70
C ALA A 10 25.45 -8.39 4.42
N LEU A 11 24.65 -9.42 4.65
CA LEU A 11 25.05 -10.80 4.92
C LEU A 11 25.63 -11.17 6.30
N SER A 12 24.72 -11.49 7.23
CA SER A 12 24.88 -12.55 8.26
C SER A 12 23.57 -12.57 9.05
N LEU A 13 22.67 -13.55 8.91
CA LEU A 13 22.88 -14.93 9.31
C LEU A 13 21.79 -15.82 8.69
N VAL A 14 22.18 -16.73 7.79
CA VAL A 14 21.43 -17.95 7.49
C VAL A 14 22.05 -19.05 8.35
N LEU A 15 21.19 -19.86 8.99
CA LEU A 15 21.36 -21.23 9.55
C LEU A 15 20.95 -21.32 11.05
N LEU A 16 19.68 -21.66 11.36
CA LEU A 16 19.11 -23.01 11.65
C LEU A 16 18.92 -23.23 13.18
N PRO A 17 18.14 -24.23 13.66
CA PRO A 17 16.77 -24.63 13.35
C PRO A 17 15.92 -24.79 14.65
N THR A 18 14.66 -25.21 14.51
CA THR A 18 13.67 -25.53 15.58
C THR A 18 12.89 -24.34 16.15
N GLY A 19 11.58 -24.39 15.96
CA GLY A 19 10.63 -23.67 16.81
C GLY A 19 9.50 -23.02 16.02
N CYS A 20 8.41 -23.76 15.88
CA CYS A 20 7.15 -23.38 15.23
C CYS A 20 7.29 -23.03 13.75
N GLU A 21 6.89 -23.98 12.90
CA GLU A 21 6.06 -23.60 11.77
C GLU A 21 4.88 -22.84 12.40
N ASP A 22 4.96 -21.51 12.45
CA ASP A 22 3.73 -20.74 12.40
C ASP A 22 3.09 -21.23 11.10
N ASP A 23 2.07 -22.07 11.24
CA ASP A 23 1.15 -22.46 10.18
C ASP A 23 0.43 -21.17 9.75
N GLU A 24 1.17 -20.23 9.17
CA GLU A 24 0.61 -19.12 8.43
C GLU A 24 -0.05 -19.78 7.24
N LEU A 25 -1.35 -20.04 7.38
CA LEU A 25 -2.16 -20.60 6.33
C LEU A 25 -1.82 -19.84 5.04
N PRO A 26 -1.56 -20.53 3.91
CA PRO A 26 -1.22 -19.83 2.68
C PRO A 26 -2.32 -18.82 2.34
N LEU A 27 -1.92 -17.64 1.83
CA LEU A 27 -2.88 -16.63 1.40
C LEU A 27 -3.77 -17.19 0.28
N THR A 28 -5.05 -16.84 0.30
CA THR A 28 -5.96 -17.18 -0.79
C THR A 28 -5.60 -16.38 -2.05
N ALA A 29 -6.08 -16.81 -3.22
CA ALA A 29 -5.88 -16.07 -4.46
C ALA A 29 -6.40 -14.62 -4.39
N THR A 30 -7.54 -14.40 -3.71
CA THR A 30 -8.11 -13.07 -3.47
C THR A 30 -7.19 -12.23 -2.59
N GLN A 31 -6.67 -12.79 -1.50
CA GLN A 31 -5.75 -12.09 -0.60
C GLN A 31 -4.44 -11.72 -1.29
N LEU A 32 -3.86 -12.65 -2.07
CA LEU A 32 -2.68 -12.38 -2.88
C LEU A 32 -2.93 -11.26 -3.89
N ARG A 33 -4.11 -11.22 -4.49
CA ARG A 33 -4.49 -10.18 -5.44
C ARG A 33 -4.63 -8.82 -4.76
N ILE A 34 -5.29 -8.74 -3.60
CA ILE A 34 -5.39 -7.49 -2.81
C ILE A 34 -3.99 -7.02 -2.41
N GLN A 35 -3.15 -7.92 -1.88
CA GLN A 35 -1.78 -7.60 -1.48
C GLN A 35 -0.97 -7.04 -2.66
N ALA A 36 -1.04 -7.69 -3.82
CA ALA A 36 -0.32 -7.24 -5.01
C ALA A 36 -0.73 -5.83 -5.44
N LEU A 37 -2.02 -5.46 -5.36
CA LEU A 37 -2.49 -4.11 -5.69
C LEU A 37 -1.99 -3.07 -4.69
N LEU A 38 -2.04 -3.38 -3.39
CA LEU A 38 -1.51 -2.50 -2.35
C LEU A 38 0.02 -2.33 -2.49
N ASP A 39 0.74 -3.36 -2.90
CA ASP A 39 2.18 -3.28 -3.18
C ASP A 39 2.46 -2.35 -4.37
N GLN A 40 1.62 -2.34 -5.42
CA GLN A 40 1.78 -1.39 -6.54
C GLN A 40 1.57 0.05 -6.10
N LEU A 41 0.59 0.30 -5.23
CA LEU A 41 0.38 1.63 -4.65
C LEU A 41 1.56 2.03 -3.75
N HIS A 42 2.10 1.09 -2.97
CA HIS A 42 3.27 1.35 -2.14
C HIS A 42 4.50 1.78 -2.97
N VAL A 43 4.73 1.13 -4.12
CA VAL A 43 5.77 1.55 -5.05
C VAL A 43 5.54 2.98 -5.55
N ALA A 44 4.30 3.32 -5.94
CA ALA A 44 3.96 4.68 -6.38
C ALA A 44 4.17 5.72 -5.27
N ASP A 45 3.79 5.41 -4.03
CA ASP A 45 4.02 6.28 -2.86
C ASP A 45 5.52 6.56 -2.67
N GLN A 46 6.37 5.52 -2.74
CA GLN A 46 7.83 5.67 -2.62
C GLN A 46 8.43 6.56 -3.72
N GLU A 47 7.91 6.46 -4.95
CA GLU A 47 8.34 7.29 -6.07
C GLU A 47 7.96 8.75 -5.86
N VAL A 48 6.73 9.00 -5.43
CA VAL A 48 6.23 10.34 -5.09
C VAL A 48 7.10 10.97 -4.00
N ASP A 49 7.39 10.24 -2.93
CA ASP A 49 8.23 10.73 -1.83
C ASP A 49 9.66 11.01 -2.28
N THR A 50 10.23 10.12 -3.11
CA THR A 50 11.56 10.33 -3.69
C THR A 50 11.58 11.57 -4.59
N PHE A 51 10.55 11.75 -5.42
CA PHE A 51 10.41 12.93 -6.28
C PHE A 51 10.28 14.21 -5.45
N LYS A 52 9.42 14.22 -4.42
CA LYS A 52 9.24 15.37 -3.51
C LYS A 52 10.55 15.76 -2.85
N ALA A 53 11.30 14.78 -2.34
CA ALA A 53 12.60 15.02 -1.72
C ALA A 53 13.62 15.62 -2.71
N ALA A 54 13.60 15.19 -3.97
CA ALA A 54 14.49 15.70 -5.01
C ALA A 54 14.07 17.06 -5.59
N ASN A 55 12.79 17.43 -5.51
CA ASN A 55 12.20 18.60 -6.20
C ASN A 55 11.61 19.63 -5.23
N GLY A 56 12.20 19.78 -4.03
CA GLY A 56 11.83 20.84 -3.08
C GLY A 56 10.38 20.77 -2.58
N GLY A 57 9.81 19.57 -2.50
CA GLY A 57 8.43 19.35 -2.09
C GLY A 57 7.39 19.42 -3.22
N ALA A 58 7.81 19.63 -4.47
CA ALA A 58 6.90 19.55 -5.61
C ALA A 58 6.42 18.10 -5.83
N PHE A 59 5.18 17.97 -6.32
CA PHE A 59 4.60 16.68 -6.68
C PHE A 59 4.94 16.27 -8.12
N PRO A 60 5.08 14.97 -8.40
CA PRO A 60 5.21 14.49 -9.78
C PRO A 60 3.89 14.68 -10.56
N SER A 61 3.97 14.65 -11.88
CA SER A 61 2.79 14.69 -12.74
C SER A 61 1.85 13.54 -12.45
N GLY A 62 0.53 13.80 -12.44
CA GLY A 62 -0.47 12.78 -12.16
C GLY A 62 -0.64 12.46 -10.68
N TYR A 63 0.03 13.17 -9.77
CA TYR A 63 -0.17 13.06 -8.32
C TYR A 63 -0.51 14.40 -7.69
N SER A 64 -1.40 14.40 -6.70
CA SER A 64 -1.65 15.56 -5.84
C SER A 64 -2.08 15.15 -4.43
N GLU A 65 -1.84 16.03 -3.46
CA GLU A 65 -2.34 15.92 -2.08
C GLU A 65 -3.25 17.11 -1.78
N SER A 66 -4.33 16.85 -1.04
CA SER A 66 -5.22 17.90 -0.54
C SER A 66 -5.73 17.58 0.87
N GLY A 67 -6.20 18.61 1.57
CA GLY A 67 -6.65 18.49 2.95
C GLY A 67 -5.51 18.43 3.96
N SER A 68 -5.89 18.34 5.23
CA SER A 68 -4.96 18.27 6.36
C SER A 68 -5.30 17.18 7.37
N ASN A 69 -6.56 16.73 7.39
CA ASN A 69 -7.06 15.56 8.13
C ASN A 69 -8.51 15.26 7.69
N PRO A 70 -8.77 14.25 6.82
CA PRO A 70 -7.77 13.40 6.19
C PRO A 70 -6.90 14.17 5.19
N ILE A 71 -5.70 13.64 4.95
CA ILE A 71 -4.96 13.96 3.74
C ILE A 71 -5.53 13.04 2.65
N VAL A 72 -5.91 13.62 1.52
CA VAL A 72 -6.42 12.92 0.35
C VAL A 72 -5.37 12.97 -0.75
N ARG A 73 -4.87 11.80 -1.12
CA ARG A 73 -3.93 11.54 -2.21
C ARG A 73 -4.71 11.19 -3.46
N THR A 74 -4.45 11.89 -4.56
CA THR A 74 -5.11 11.65 -5.84
C THR A 74 -4.07 11.27 -6.89
N TYR A 75 -4.30 10.12 -7.52
CA TYR A 75 -3.55 9.62 -8.65
C TYR A 75 -4.41 9.76 -9.91
N THR A 76 -3.88 10.36 -10.98
CA THR A 76 -4.61 10.56 -12.25
C THR A 76 -3.72 10.13 -13.40
N ASN A 77 -4.05 9.01 -14.02
CA ASN A 77 -3.22 8.33 -15.02
C ASN A 77 -1.74 8.20 -14.58
N TYR A 78 -1.50 7.94 -13.29
CA TYR A 78 -0.14 7.81 -12.76
C TYR A 78 0.41 6.44 -13.12
N THR A 79 1.58 6.35 -13.73
CA THR A 79 2.22 5.06 -14.06
C THR A 79 3.44 4.86 -13.18
N ASN A 80 3.43 3.81 -12.36
CA ASN A 80 4.57 3.48 -11.51
C ASN A 80 5.70 2.80 -12.31
N ALA A 81 6.85 2.57 -11.68
CA ALA A 81 8.03 1.96 -12.29
C ALA A 81 7.80 0.53 -12.80
N ASN A 82 6.78 -0.17 -12.29
CA ASN A 82 6.39 -1.49 -12.76
C ASN A 82 5.49 -1.44 -14.01
N GLY A 83 5.20 -0.24 -14.53
CA GLY A 83 4.31 -0.04 -15.67
C GLY A 83 2.82 -0.24 -15.32
N VAL A 84 2.47 -0.15 -14.03
CA VAL A 84 1.08 -0.20 -13.57
C VAL A 84 0.52 1.21 -13.56
N LEU A 85 -0.56 1.41 -14.30
CA LEU A 85 -1.37 2.61 -14.28
C LEU A 85 -2.31 2.57 -13.07
N ILE A 86 -2.28 3.65 -12.30
CA ILE A 86 -3.05 3.88 -11.09
C ILE A 86 -3.87 5.15 -11.31
N ASP A 87 -5.17 5.04 -11.11
CA ASP A 87 -6.12 6.16 -11.16
C ASP A 87 -7.11 6.05 -10.01
N GLY A 88 -7.27 7.14 -9.24
CA GLY A 88 -8.20 7.18 -8.11
C GLY A 88 -7.65 7.91 -6.91
N THR A 89 -8.26 7.63 -5.76
CA THR A 89 -7.99 8.37 -4.51
C THR A 89 -7.73 7.44 -3.35
N ASP A 90 -6.82 7.84 -2.48
CA ASP A 90 -6.60 7.23 -1.17
C ASP A 90 -6.55 8.33 -0.10
N SER A 91 -7.08 8.03 1.07
CA SER A 91 -7.15 8.97 2.18
C SER A 91 -6.95 8.27 3.51
N LEU A 92 -6.32 8.97 4.44
CA LEU A 92 -6.11 8.49 5.81
C LEU A 92 -6.29 9.64 6.79
N THR A 93 -7.14 9.46 7.81
CA THR A 93 -7.22 10.40 8.94
C THR A 93 -6.07 10.16 9.90
N GLY A 94 -5.54 11.22 10.51
CA GLY A 94 -4.42 11.13 11.44
C GLY A 94 -4.00 12.50 11.99
N PRO A 95 -3.16 12.54 13.03
CA PRO A 95 -2.51 11.41 13.71
C PRO A 95 -3.37 10.78 14.82
N THR A 96 -4.51 11.37 15.16
CA THR A 96 -5.36 10.93 16.28
C THR A 96 -6.13 9.66 15.97
N PHE A 97 -6.12 8.71 16.91
CA PHE A 97 -6.90 7.48 16.81
C PHE A 97 -8.34 7.67 17.30
N PRO A 98 -9.31 6.90 16.76
CA PRO A 98 -9.17 5.97 15.65
C PRO A 98 -8.88 6.70 14.31
N GLN A 99 -8.04 6.08 13.49
CA GLN A 99 -7.79 6.53 12.14
C GLN A 99 -8.72 5.80 11.16
N TYR A 100 -9.12 6.49 10.10
CA TYR A 100 -10.03 6.01 9.08
C TYR A 100 -9.32 6.13 7.73
N GLY A 101 -9.15 4.99 7.06
CA GLY A 101 -8.62 4.90 5.72
C GLY A 101 -9.74 4.67 4.72
N SER A 102 -9.67 5.33 3.56
CA SER A 102 -10.58 5.09 2.45
C SER A 102 -9.85 5.20 1.12
N MET A 103 -10.00 4.18 0.28
CA MET A 103 -9.39 4.05 -1.03
C MET A 103 -10.44 3.63 -2.06
N ASP A 104 -10.41 4.26 -3.23
CA ASP A 104 -11.13 3.85 -4.43
C ASP A 104 -10.20 4.07 -5.62
N MET A 105 -9.65 2.99 -6.17
CA MET A 105 -8.61 3.02 -7.18
C MET A 105 -8.81 1.96 -8.26
N ASP A 106 -8.45 2.35 -9.47
CA ASP A 106 -8.33 1.53 -10.65
C ASP A 106 -6.84 1.25 -10.93
N PHE A 107 -6.51 -0.01 -11.15
CA PHE A 107 -5.16 -0.50 -11.47
C PHE A 107 -5.18 -1.21 -12.81
N SER A 108 -4.22 -0.96 -13.70
CA SER A 108 -4.10 -1.69 -14.96
C SER A 108 -2.67 -1.72 -15.49
N GLY A 109 -2.34 -2.62 -16.41
CA GLY A 109 -0.99 -2.76 -16.97
C GLY A 109 -0.01 -3.46 -16.03
N GLY A 110 1.27 -3.44 -16.40
CA GLY A 110 2.36 -4.09 -15.66
C GLY A 110 2.07 -5.55 -15.29
N SER A 111 2.34 -5.90 -14.03
CA SER A 111 2.06 -7.24 -13.47
C SER A 111 0.58 -7.47 -13.11
N VAL A 112 -0.24 -6.41 -13.06
CA VAL A 112 -1.68 -6.50 -12.78
C VAL A 112 -2.44 -6.95 -14.03
N GLY A 113 -1.99 -6.54 -15.22
CA GLY A 113 -2.56 -6.93 -16.51
C GLY A 113 -3.81 -6.12 -16.84
N THR A 114 -4.98 -6.74 -16.75
CA THR A 114 -6.26 -6.07 -17.06
C THR A 114 -6.65 -5.05 -16.00
N LEU A 115 -7.62 -4.19 -16.32
CA LEU A 115 -8.19 -3.26 -15.36
C LEU A 115 -8.77 -4.00 -14.14
N VAL A 116 -8.39 -3.55 -12.95
CA VAL A 116 -8.86 -4.05 -11.66
C VAL A 116 -9.24 -2.86 -10.79
N ARG A 117 -10.45 -2.89 -10.23
CA ARG A 117 -10.90 -1.86 -9.30
C ARG A 117 -10.84 -2.37 -7.86
N LEU A 118 -10.18 -1.63 -6.99
CA LEU A 118 -10.13 -1.88 -5.55
C LEU A 118 -10.79 -0.72 -4.80
N ARG A 119 -11.83 -1.03 -4.03
CA ARG A 119 -12.37 -0.12 -3.00
C ARG A 119 -12.09 -0.71 -1.63
N LEU A 120 -11.51 0.09 -0.73
CA LEU A 120 -11.11 -0.36 0.60
C LEU A 120 -11.41 0.73 1.63
N ASN A 121 -12.17 0.39 2.66
CA ASN A 121 -12.30 1.21 3.86
C ASN A 121 -11.79 0.45 5.07
N ILE A 122 -10.93 1.10 5.86
CA ILE A 122 -10.35 0.53 7.07
C ILE A 122 -10.52 1.48 8.25
N THR A 123 -10.67 0.90 9.43
CA THR A 123 -10.56 1.59 10.71
C THR A 123 -9.35 1.05 11.46
N ILE A 124 -8.49 1.96 11.93
CA ILE A 124 -7.30 1.63 12.71
C ILE A 124 -7.54 2.16 14.12
N PRO A 125 -7.81 1.30 15.12
CA PRO A 125 -8.01 1.74 16.49
C PRO A 125 -6.68 2.12 17.16
N ALA A 126 -6.75 2.80 18.31
CA ALA A 126 -5.56 3.09 19.11
C ALA A 126 -4.88 1.82 19.64
N VAL A 127 -5.68 0.80 19.95
CA VAL A 127 -5.27 -0.51 20.45
C VAL A 127 -6.17 -1.56 19.80
N GLY A 128 -5.58 -2.66 19.32
CA GLY A 128 -6.29 -3.77 18.69
C GLY A 128 -6.06 -3.86 17.18
N PRO A 129 -6.68 -4.86 16.52
CA PRO A 129 -6.49 -5.11 15.10
C PRO A 129 -7.17 -4.04 14.23
N ARG A 130 -6.69 -3.90 13.00
CA ARG A 130 -7.34 -3.08 11.98
C ARG A 130 -8.66 -3.75 11.58
N THR A 131 -9.69 -2.95 11.34
CA THR A 131 -10.99 -3.45 10.88
C THR A 131 -11.23 -3.02 9.45
N CYS A 132 -11.40 -3.97 8.55
CA CYS A 132 -11.87 -3.74 7.19
C CYS A 132 -13.40 -3.60 7.23
N THR A 133 -13.91 -2.41 6.95
CA THR A 133 -15.36 -2.14 6.95
C THR A 133 -15.96 -2.23 5.56
N LEU A 134 -15.12 -2.22 4.53
CA LEU A 134 -15.50 -2.46 3.14
C LEU A 134 -14.26 -2.93 2.37
N CYS A 135 -14.35 -4.03 1.64
CA CYS A 135 -13.43 -4.33 0.56
C CYS A 135 -14.19 -4.84 -0.66
N LYS A 136 -14.01 -4.17 -1.81
CA LYS A 136 -14.52 -4.63 -3.10
C LYS A 136 -13.40 -4.78 -4.09
N LEU A 137 -13.36 -5.92 -4.76
CA LEU A 137 -12.49 -6.20 -5.88
C LEU A 137 -13.35 -6.42 -7.13
N ASP A 138 -13.23 -5.56 -8.13
CA ASP A 138 -14.07 -5.58 -9.34
C ASP A 138 -15.56 -5.63 -9.00
N GLU A 139 -15.99 -4.75 -8.09
CA GLU A 139 -17.34 -4.64 -7.53
C GLU A 139 -17.83 -5.86 -6.71
N THR A 140 -17.02 -6.92 -6.59
CA THR A 140 -17.30 -8.10 -5.78
C THR A 140 -16.86 -7.87 -4.34
N ASP A 141 -17.75 -8.12 -3.38
CA ASP A 141 -17.43 -8.01 -1.95
C ASP A 141 -16.47 -9.12 -1.53
N VAL A 142 -15.34 -8.73 -0.92
CA VAL A 142 -14.26 -9.59 -0.44
C VAL A 142 -13.78 -9.14 0.95
N THR A 143 -14.68 -8.53 1.72
CA THR A 143 -14.38 -7.91 3.02
C THR A 143 -13.84 -8.91 4.04
N GLU A 144 -14.35 -10.14 4.07
CA GLU A 144 -13.88 -11.19 5.00
C GLU A 144 -12.46 -11.66 4.66
N GLU A 145 -12.16 -11.88 3.39
CA GLU A 145 -10.83 -12.25 2.93
C GLU A 145 -9.82 -11.13 3.17
N ALA A 146 -10.21 -9.88 2.93
CA ALA A 146 -9.41 -8.70 3.24
C ALA A 146 -9.17 -8.55 4.75
N GLN A 147 -10.20 -8.76 5.58
CA GLN A 147 -10.07 -8.74 7.03
C GLN A 147 -9.09 -9.82 7.51
N ALA A 148 -9.16 -11.02 6.95
CA ALA A 148 -8.24 -12.11 7.27
C ALA A 148 -6.79 -11.82 6.82
N LEU A 149 -6.58 -11.04 5.76
CA LEU A 149 -5.26 -10.55 5.37
C LEU A 149 -4.69 -9.58 6.42
N PHE A 150 -5.51 -8.65 6.94
CA PHE A 150 -5.06 -7.65 7.92
C PHE A 150 -4.92 -8.15 9.36
N ASN A 151 -5.41 -9.36 9.66
CA ASN A 151 -5.33 -9.99 10.98
C ASN A 151 -4.08 -10.86 11.17
N ARG A 152 -3.29 -11.05 10.12
CA ARG A 152 -1.98 -11.71 10.16
C ARG A 152 -0.93 -10.71 10.66
#